data_AF-E3PTS0-F1
#
_entry.id   AF-E3PTS0-F1
#
_cell.length_a   1.000
_cell.length_b   1.000
_cell.length_c   1.000
_cell.angle_alpha   90.00
_cell.angle_beta   90.00
_cell.angle_gamma   90.00
#
_symmetry.space_group_name_H-M   'P 1'
#
loop_
_entity.id
_entity.type
_entity.pdbx_description
1 polymer ?
#
loop_
_entity_poly.entity_id
_entity_poly.type
_entity_poly.pdbx_seq_one_letter_code
_entity_poly.pdbx_strand_id
1 'polypeptide(L)'
;MIRNRILIVYLLFISISILTGCCINQTVNETELTYGDDLINLVEETMKQEPREENEIQITKAEIVASFEDETKQIVLANIYQMGFIPEEGRFISSSGAMFPVEIQYEIDDKKLVNPLVIYPLDGSEFSSSLKKMSRNNIKWYKQLMESQNSYHRIYNDMIQKLKKEIVENNLDGYIHTKDEIPNYTEDVIFLEELKNEPKSNIGIVKEEAYFRAKNQIGKVNWPHYEGILFNEATGIVVESIFDEFPK
;
A
#
# COMPACT_ATOMS: atom_id res chain seq x y z
N MET A 1 71.30 -34.87 50.08
CA MET A 1 71.45 -36.27 49.61
C MET A 1 70.50 -37.13 50.43
N ILE A 2 69.75 -38.04 49.78
CA ILE A 2 68.77 -39.03 50.31
C ILE A 2 67.31 -38.79 49.85
N ARG A 3 66.93 -39.62 48.86
CA ARG A 3 65.70 -40.42 48.63
C ARG A 3 64.32 -39.77 48.39
N ASN A 4 63.82 -40.02 47.17
CA ASN A 4 62.57 -40.73 46.82
C ASN A 4 61.41 -40.71 47.82
N ARG A 5 60.22 -40.27 47.39
CA ARG A 5 59.12 -41.15 46.94
C ARG A 5 57.90 -40.35 46.44
N ILE A 6 57.27 -40.95 45.44
CA ILE A 6 56.03 -40.61 44.72
C ILE A 6 54.83 -40.61 45.69
N LEU A 7 53.90 -39.66 45.50
CA LEU A 7 52.47 -39.92 45.71
C LEU A 7 51.63 -39.15 44.69
N ILE A 8 50.95 -39.91 43.85
CA ILE A 8 49.91 -39.52 42.91
C ILE A 8 48.62 -39.33 43.70
N VAL A 9 47.93 -38.20 43.52
CA VAL A 9 46.51 -38.06 43.89
C VAL A 9 45.76 -37.57 42.65
N TYR A 10 44.96 -38.49 42.09
CA TYR A 10 43.93 -38.23 41.10
C TYR A 10 42.81 -37.42 41.76
N LEU A 11 42.37 -36.34 41.11
CA LEU A 11 41.08 -35.73 41.37
C LEU A 11 40.35 -35.59 40.04
N LEU A 12 39.44 -36.55 39.82
CA LEU A 12 38.37 -36.48 38.85
C LEU A 12 37.46 -35.29 39.20
N PHE A 13 37.23 -34.40 38.24
CA PHE A 13 35.99 -33.63 38.18
C PHE A 13 35.33 -33.87 36.83
N ILE A 14 34.26 -34.66 36.89
CA ILE A 14 33.24 -34.77 35.85
C ILE A 14 32.40 -33.49 35.97
N SER A 15 32.24 -32.76 34.87
CA SER A 15 31.06 -31.89 34.70
C SER A 15 30.56 -31.99 33.26
N ILE A 16 29.24 -32.14 33.20
CA ILE A 16 28.42 -32.55 32.07
C ILE A 16 28.05 -31.34 31.21
N SER A 17 28.04 -31.59 29.91
CA SER A 17 27.37 -30.94 28.77
C SER A 17 26.48 -29.71 29.01
N ILE A 18 26.56 -28.73 28.11
CA ILE A 18 25.42 -28.19 27.34
C ILE A 18 25.97 -27.61 26.01
N LEU A 19 25.62 -28.24 24.90
CA LEU A 19 25.54 -27.59 23.59
C LEU A 19 24.47 -26.50 23.68
N THR A 20 24.83 -25.25 23.41
CA THR A 20 23.87 -24.27 22.91
C THR A 20 24.45 -23.70 21.62
N GLY A 21 23.68 -23.88 20.55
CA GLY A 21 23.99 -23.39 19.23
C GLY A 21 24.22 -21.89 19.25
N CYS A 22 25.25 -21.47 18.56
CA CYS A 22 25.52 -20.07 18.25
C CYS A 22 24.39 -19.58 17.33
N CYS A 23 23.28 -19.12 17.91
CA CYS A 23 22.36 -18.24 17.21
C CYS A 23 23.12 -16.93 17.04
N ILE A 24 23.69 -16.74 15.86
CA ILE A 24 24.17 -15.44 15.40
C ILE A 24 22.93 -14.54 15.31
N ASN A 25 22.64 -13.82 16.39
CA ASN A 25 21.77 -12.65 16.32
C ASN A 25 22.52 -11.63 15.48
N GLN A 26 22.21 -11.54 14.19
CA GLN A 26 22.51 -10.36 13.40
C GLN A 26 21.75 -9.20 14.04
N THR A 27 22.46 -8.43 14.88
CA THR A 27 22.04 -7.09 15.26
C THR A 27 22.04 -6.26 13.99
N VAL A 28 20.85 -6.03 13.44
CA VAL A 28 20.64 -5.03 12.39
C VAL A 28 20.98 -3.69 13.01
N ASN A 29 22.10 -3.10 12.61
CA ASN A 29 22.44 -1.74 12.96
C ASN A 29 21.44 -0.84 12.21
N GLU A 30 20.48 -0.28 12.93
CA GLU A 30 19.61 0.78 12.44
C GLU A 30 20.45 2.07 12.28
N THR A 31 21.22 2.16 11.19
CA THR A 31 21.78 3.43 10.74
C THR A 31 20.70 4.18 9.98
N GLU A 32 20.11 5.15 10.66
CA GLU A 32 19.14 6.11 10.12
C GLU A 32 19.81 6.97 9.04
N LEU A 33 19.75 6.51 7.78
CA LEU A 33 20.13 7.33 6.63
C LEU A 33 19.00 8.30 6.30
N THR A 34 19.33 9.59 6.27
CA THR A 34 18.46 10.75 6.00
C THR A 34 18.02 10.78 4.54
N TYR A 35 17.08 9.92 4.15
CA TYR A 35 16.45 9.95 2.83
C TYR A 35 14.94 10.15 2.87
N GLY A 36 14.35 10.61 3.98
CA GLY A 36 12.88 10.64 4.22
C GLY A 36 11.99 10.78 2.96
N ASP A 37 11.95 11.96 2.35
CA ASP A 37 11.15 12.21 1.15
C ASP A 37 11.81 11.68 -0.14
N ASP A 38 13.14 11.72 -0.23
CA ASP A 38 13.90 11.26 -1.40
C ASP A 38 13.75 9.75 -1.65
N LEU A 39 13.64 8.95 -0.59
CA LEU A 39 13.47 7.50 -0.66
C LEU A 39 12.04 7.13 -1.05
N ILE A 40 11.04 7.84 -0.54
CA ILE A 40 9.65 7.64 -0.96
C ILE A 40 9.53 7.90 -2.46
N ASN A 41 10.04 9.04 -2.93
CA ASN A 41 10.02 9.38 -4.36
C ASN A 41 10.76 8.32 -5.20
N LEU A 42 11.94 7.86 -4.76
CA LEU A 42 12.68 6.81 -5.45
C LEU A 42 11.88 5.50 -5.53
N VAL A 43 11.23 5.09 -4.45
CA VAL A 43 10.42 3.86 -4.42
C VAL A 43 9.20 4.01 -5.31
N GLU A 44 8.52 5.16 -5.29
CA GLU A 44 7.38 5.43 -6.17
C GLU A 44 7.78 5.40 -7.65
N GLU A 45 8.92 6.01 -8.02
CA GLU A 45 9.44 5.96 -9.38
C GLU A 45 9.88 4.55 -9.79
N THR A 46 10.50 3.79 -8.88
CA THR A 46 10.89 2.39 -9.12
C THR A 46 9.68 1.50 -9.38
N MET A 47 8.56 1.76 -8.69
CA MET A 47 7.35 0.97 -8.78
C MET A 47 6.36 1.49 -9.81
N LYS A 48 6.61 2.65 -10.40
CA LYS A 48 5.71 3.30 -11.36
C LYS A 48 5.35 2.34 -12.49
N GLN A 49 4.04 2.19 -12.74
CA GLN A 49 3.55 1.41 -13.86
C GLN A 49 3.37 2.30 -15.08
N GLU A 50 3.67 1.73 -16.24
CA GLU A 50 3.25 2.32 -17.51
C GLU A 50 1.72 2.29 -17.61
N PRO A 51 1.10 3.32 -18.22
CA PRO A 51 -0.31 3.29 -18.57
C PRO A 51 -0.66 2.05 -19.39
N ARG A 52 -1.78 1.42 -19.06
CA ARG A 52 -2.39 0.31 -19.81
C ARG A 52 -3.16 0.81 -21.02
N GLU A 53 -3.61 2.06 -20.98
CA GLU A 53 -4.35 2.75 -22.03
C GLU A 53 -3.73 4.12 -22.31
N GLU A 54 -3.91 4.65 -23.52
CA GLU A 54 -3.21 5.84 -24.03
C GLU A 54 -3.42 7.10 -23.18
N ASN A 55 -4.59 7.24 -22.56
CA ASN A 55 -4.97 8.38 -21.73
C ASN A 55 -5.08 8.04 -20.23
N GLU A 56 -4.66 6.84 -19.79
CA GLU A 56 -4.72 6.47 -18.39
C GLU A 56 -3.66 7.23 -17.58
N ILE A 57 -4.10 7.90 -16.52
CA ILE A 57 -3.23 8.52 -15.52
C ILE A 57 -2.96 7.51 -14.42
N GLN A 58 -1.72 7.05 -14.34
CA GLN A 58 -1.28 6.09 -13.32
C GLN A 58 -0.73 6.82 -12.10
N ILE A 59 -1.39 6.62 -10.96
CA ILE A 59 -0.95 7.15 -9.66
C ILE A 59 -0.28 6.03 -8.89
N THR A 60 0.94 6.29 -8.41
CA THR A 60 1.66 5.42 -7.48
C THR A 60 1.92 6.16 -6.17
N LYS A 61 1.64 5.48 -5.05
CA LYS A 61 2.01 5.93 -3.70
C LYS A 61 2.76 4.83 -2.97
N ALA A 62 3.81 5.21 -2.25
CA ALA A 62 4.55 4.31 -1.38
C ALA A 62 4.42 4.74 0.09
N GLU A 63 4.38 3.76 0.98
CA GLU A 63 4.59 3.94 2.41
C GLU A 63 5.72 3.05 2.88
N ILE A 64 6.82 3.69 3.31
CA ILE A 64 8.00 2.97 3.79
C ILE A 64 7.72 2.39 5.17
N VAL A 65 7.87 1.08 5.29
CA VAL A 65 7.75 0.34 6.54
C VAL A 65 9.09 0.26 7.26
N ALA A 66 10.16 -0.04 6.53
CA ALA A 66 11.51 -0.14 7.05
C ALA A 66 12.55 0.11 5.95
N SER A 67 13.73 0.55 6.34
CA SER A 67 14.88 0.72 5.46
C SER A 67 16.15 0.38 6.24
N PHE A 68 16.98 -0.53 5.73
CA PHE A 68 18.22 -0.97 6.39
C PHE A 68 19.24 -1.52 5.38
N GLU A 69 20.52 -1.43 5.72
CA GLU A 69 21.59 -2.00 4.90
C GLU A 69 21.73 -3.51 5.16
N ASP A 70 21.98 -4.28 4.10
CA ASP A 70 22.34 -5.70 4.14
C ASP A 70 23.52 -5.93 3.20
N GLU A 71 24.69 -6.19 3.79
CA GLU A 71 25.99 -6.33 3.12
C GLU A 71 26.39 -5.12 2.25
N THR A 72 25.95 -5.12 0.98
CA THR A 72 26.27 -4.10 -0.04
C THR A 72 25.02 -3.48 -0.64
N LYS A 73 23.85 -3.79 -0.07
CA LYS A 73 22.55 -3.36 -0.57
C LYS A 73 21.81 -2.53 0.46
N GLN A 74 21.02 -1.59 -0.03
CA GLN A 74 19.98 -0.94 0.75
C GLN A 74 18.68 -1.72 0.54
N ILE A 75 18.13 -2.28 1.61
CA ILE A 75 16.83 -2.97 1.60
C ILE A 75 15.77 -1.98 2.07
N VAL A 76 14.64 -1.95 1.34
CA VAL A 76 13.49 -1.13 1.64
C VAL A 76 12.24 -2.01 1.65
N LEU A 77 11.54 -2.02 2.78
CA LEU A 77 10.23 -2.67 2.90
C LEU A 77 9.17 -1.59 2.77
N ALA A 78 8.22 -1.75 1.85
CA ALA A 78 7.20 -0.73 1.59
C ALA A 78 5.85 -1.36 1.26
N ASN A 79 4.77 -0.61 1.54
CA ASN A 79 3.47 -0.85 0.95
C ASN A 79 3.30 0.05 -0.27
N ILE A 80 2.91 -0.54 -1.40
CA ILE A 80 2.71 0.14 -2.67
C ILE A 80 1.22 0.16 -2.97
N TYR A 81 0.74 1.33 -3.40
CA TYR A 81 -0.64 1.59 -3.76
C TYR A 81 -0.68 2.20 -5.15
N GLN A 82 -1.44 1.59 -6.04
CA GLN A 82 -1.51 1.95 -7.45
C GLN A 82 -2.95 2.03 -7.90
N MET A 83 -3.27 3.08 -8.63
CA MET A 83 -4.58 3.29 -9.24
C MET A 83 -4.43 3.97 -10.60
N GLY A 84 -5.10 3.41 -11.59
CA GLY A 84 -5.23 4.01 -12.91
C GLY A 84 -6.56 4.73 -13.06
N PHE A 85 -6.52 5.93 -13.65
CA PHE A 85 -7.67 6.76 -13.88
C PHE A 85 -7.75 7.18 -15.35
N ILE A 86 -8.86 6.87 -16.01
CA ILE A 86 -9.12 7.28 -17.38
C ILE A 86 -10.02 8.52 -17.36
N PRO A 87 -9.56 9.67 -17.88
CA PRO A 87 -10.37 10.87 -17.98
C PRO A 87 -11.43 10.71 -19.08
N GLU A 88 -12.70 10.81 -18.73
CA GLU A 88 -13.84 10.68 -19.65
C GLU A 88 -14.99 11.60 -19.24
N GLU A 89 -15.49 12.43 -20.17
CA GLU A 89 -16.70 13.27 -19.97
C GLU A 89 -16.73 14.08 -18.64
N GLY A 90 -15.58 14.65 -18.25
CA GLY A 90 -15.46 15.43 -17.01
C GLY A 90 -15.41 14.60 -15.73
N ARG A 91 -15.32 13.27 -15.80
CA ARG A 91 -15.10 12.37 -14.65
C ARG A 91 -13.93 11.43 -14.92
N PHE A 92 -13.57 10.63 -13.93
CA PHE A 92 -12.58 9.56 -14.11
C PHE A 92 -13.20 8.19 -13.97
N ILE A 93 -12.77 7.25 -14.80
CA ILE A 93 -13.07 5.83 -14.65
C ILE A 93 -11.86 5.16 -14.00
N SER A 94 -12.08 4.40 -12.93
CA SER A 94 -11.02 3.59 -12.31
C SER A 94 -10.74 2.34 -13.18
N SER A 95 -9.65 2.35 -13.93
CA SER A 95 -9.27 1.28 -14.87
C SER A 95 -8.42 0.18 -14.23
N SER A 96 -7.68 0.52 -13.18
CA SER A 96 -6.81 -0.44 -12.49
C SER A 96 -6.60 -0.05 -11.03
N GLY A 97 -6.32 -1.04 -10.20
CA GLY A 97 -6.05 -0.86 -8.77
C GLY A 97 -5.26 -2.02 -8.20
N ALA A 98 -4.22 -1.71 -7.42
CA ALA A 98 -3.43 -2.72 -6.72
C ALA A 98 -2.86 -2.15 -5.41
N MET A 99 -2.88 -2.98 -4.36
CA MET A 99 -2.33 -2.64 -3.06
C MET A 99 -1.54 -3.84 -2.55
N PHE A 100 -0.22 -3.70 -2.44
CA PHE A 100 0.63 -4.84 -2.09
C PHE A 100 1.91 -4.38 -1.39
N PRO A 101 2.43 -5.19 -0.46
CA PRO A 101 3.75 -4.96 0.12
C PRO A 101 4.86 -5.44 -0.82
N VAL A 102 6.04 -4.85 -0.70
CA VAL A 102 7.25 -5.23 -1.45
C VAL A 102 8.49 -5.12 -0.57
N GLU A 103 9.50 -5.92 -0.91
CA GLU A 103 10.90 -5.68 -0.55
C GLU A 103 11.62 -5.21 -1.80
N ILE A 104 12.26 -4.05 -1.76
CA ILE A 104 13.09 -3.53 -2.84
C ILE A 104 14.54 -3.51 -2.35
N GLN A 105 15.41 -4.16 -3.09
CA GLN A 105 16.83 -4.18 -2.82
C GLN A 105 17.55 -3.30 -3.85
N TYR A 106 18.21 -2.24 -3.40
CA TYR A 106 19.04 -1.39 -4.24
C TYR A 106 20.51 -1.71 -4.02
N GLU A 107 21.30 -1.69 -5.08
CA GLU A 107 22.76 -1.63 -4.99
C GLU A 107 23.17 -0.22 -4.57
N ILE A 108 24.24 -0.12 -3.78
CA ILE A 108 24.81 1.17 -3.37
C ILE A 108 26.03 1.45 -4.26
N ASP A 109 25.89 2.41 -5.18
CA ASP A 109 26.97 2.88 -6.05
C ASP A 109 27.16 4.39 -5.91
N ASP A 110 28.36 4.82 -5.54
CA ASP A 110 28.72 6.23 -5.26
C ASP A 110 27.66 6.97 -4.40
N LYS A 111 27.22 6.34 -3.31
CA LYS A 111 26.17 6.83 -2.39
C LYS A 111 24.79 7.03 -3.04
N LYS A 112 24.55 6.44 -4.22
CA LYS A 112 23.25 6.39 -4.87
C LYS A 112 22.69 4.98 -4.79
N LEU A 113 21.37 4.90 -4.73
CA LEU A 113 20.63 3.66 -4.79
C LEU A 113 20.28 3.37 -6.25
N VAL A 114 20.78 2.26 -6.78
CA VAL A 114 20.65 1.89 -8.20
C VAL A 114 20.24 0.43 -8.35
N ASN A 115 19.88 0.02 -9.58
CA ASN A 115 19.58 -1.36 -9.95
C ASN A 115 18.56 -2.06 -9.01
N PRO A 116 17.33 -1.54 -8.91
CA PRO A 116 16.34 -2.11 -8.00
C PRO A 116 15.97 -3.54 -8.36
N LEU A 117 16.04 -4.43 -7.37
CA LEU A 117 15.42 -5.76 -7.41
C LEU A 117 14.17 -5.76 -6.52
N VAL A 118 13.01 -5.90 -7.14
CA VAL A 118 11.71 -5.95 -6.45
C VAL A 118 11.33 -7.39 -6.13
N ILE A 119 10.98 -7.64 -4.87
CA ILE A 119 10.55 -8.94 -4.36
C ILE A 119 9.14 -8.80 -3.79
N TYR A 120 8.23 -9.58 -4.35
CA TYR A 120 6.84 -9.65 -3.91
C TYR A 120 6.63 -10.76 -2.88
N PRO A 121 5.65 -10.64 -1.98
CA PRO A 121 5.19 -11.77 -1.20
C PRO A 121 4.63 -12.87 -2.10
N LEU A 122 4.54 -14.08 -1.55
CA LEU A 122 3.81 -15.17 -2.20
C LEU A 122 2.30 -14.94 -2.06
N ASP A 123 1.51 -15.49 -2.96
CA ASP A 123 0.05 -15.34 -2.94
C ASP A 123 -0.66 -16.40 -2.08
N GLY A 124 -1.95 -16.18 -1.84
CA GLY A 124 -2.84 -17.17 -1.23
C GLY A 124 -2.44 -17.54 0.20
N SER A 125 -2.43 -18.84 0.51
CA SER A 125 -2.12 -19.34 1.86
C SER A 125 -0.69 -19.04 2.33
N GLU A 126 0.22 -18.73 1.40
CA GLU A 126 1.64 -18.45 1.69
C GLU A 126 1.93 -16.96 1.89
N PHE A 127 0.93 -16.09 1.70
CA PHE A 127 1.09 -14.64 1.85
C PHE A 127 1.61 -14.24 3.22
N SER A 128 0.93 -14.67 4.28
CA SER A 128 1.32 -14.32 5.66
C SER A 128 2.72 -14.84 6.03
N SER A 129 3.06 -16.08 5.64
CA SER A 129 4.37 -16.65 5.96
C SER A 129 5.49 -15.98 5.18
N SER A 130 5.25 -15.62 3.91
CA SER A 130 6.21 -14.89 3.08
C SER A 130 6.47 -13.48 3.62
N LEU A 131 5.44 -12.77 4.11
CA LEU A 131 5.62 -11.47 4.76
C LEU A 131 6.38 -11.55 6.07
N LYS A 132 6.17 -12.61 6.87
CA LYS A 132 6.95 -12.83 8.09
C LYS A 132 8.43 -13.06 7.78
N LYS A 133 8.73 -13.72 6.66
CA LYS A 133 10.10 -13.88 6.17
C LYS A 133 10.66 -12.55 5.66
N MET A 134 9.90 -11.82 4.84
CA MET A 134 10.24 -10.49 4.33
C MET A 134 10.59 -9.53 5.48
N SER A 135 9.76 -9.51 6.53
CA SER A 135 9.98 -8.69 7.72
C SER A 135 11.11 -9.18 8.63
N ARG A 136 11.85 -10.23 8.24
CA ARG A 136 12.89 -10.88 9.05
C ARG A 136 12.40 -11.25 10.45
N ASN A 137 11.16 -11.71 10.55
CA ASN A 137 10.44 -12.00 11.80
C ASN A 137 10.22 -10.80 12.73
N ASN A 138 10.49 -9.57 12.29
CA ASN A 138 10.14 -8.37 13.02
C ASN A 138 8.61 -8.22 13.03
N ILE A 139 8.02 -8.26 14.23
CA ILE A 139 6.56 -8.22 14.43
C ILE A 139 5.98 -6.85 14.04
N LYS A 140 6.72 -5.74 14.27
CA LYS A 140 6.25 -4.40 13.93
C LYS A 140 6.16 -4.25 12.41
N TRP A 141 7.25 -4.55 11.70
CA TRP A 141 7.28 -4.47 10.24
C TRP A 141 6.27 -5.42 9.58
N TYR A 142 6.15 -6.64 10.09
CA TYR A 142 5.13 -7.60 9.62
C TYR A 142 3.72 -7.03 9.69
N LYS A 143 3.34 -6.43 10.83
CA LYS A 143 2.02 -5.84 11.00
C LYS A 143 1.80 -4.67 10.03
N GLN A 144 2.78 -3.80 9.88
CA GLN A 144 2.70 -2.66 8.95
C GLN A 144 2.60 -3.12 7.49
N LEU A 145 3.33 -4.15 7.06
CA LEU A 145 3.19 -4.71 5.71
C LEU A 145 1.80 -5.34 5.48
N MET A 146 1.23 -5.96 6.51
CA MET A 146 -0.13 -6.51 6.47
C MET A 146 -1.22 -5.43 6.38
N GLU A 147 -0.95 -4.20 6.81
CA GLU A 147 -1.94 -3.10 6.78
C GLU A 147 -2.33 -2.71 5.34
N SER A 148 -1.49 -2.99 4.34
CA SER A 148 -1.81 -2.74 2.91
C SER A 148 -3.15 -3.34 2.50
N GLN A 149 -3.52 -4.49 3.07
CA GLN A 149 -4.75 -5.22 2.78
C GLN A 149 -6.04 -4.50 3.22
N ASN A 150 -5.94 -3.51 4.12
CA ASN A 150 -7.09 -2.80 4.67
C ASN A 150 -6.92 -1.27 4.62
N SER A 151 -6.01 -0.78 3.77
CA SER A 151 -5.62 0.63 3.76
C SER A 151 -6.43 1.51 2.81
N TYR A 152 -7.37 0.96 2.02
CA TYR A 152 -8.07 1.70 0.97
C TYR A 152 -8.66 3.02 1.47
N HIS A 153 -9.47 2.98 2.53
CA HIS A 153 -10.12 4.18 3.07
C HIS A 153 -9.14 5.27 3.52
N ARG A 154 -7.95 4.87 3.98
CA ARG A 154 -6.92 5.78 4.47
C ARG A 154 -6.13 6.38 3.30
N ILE A 155 -5.86 5.58 2.27
CA ILE A 155 -4.95 5.92 1.17
C ILE A 155 -5.66 6.60 0.02
N TYR A 156 -6.94 6.30 -0.22
CA TYR A 156 -7.69 6.82 -1.37
C TYR A 156 -7.61 8.34 -1.49
N ASN A 157 -7.81 9.06 -0.38
CA ASN A 157 -7.72 10.53 -0.39
C ASN A 157 -6.34 11.04 -0.82
N ASP A 158 -5.26 10.39 -0.38
CA ASP A 158 -3.91 10.76 -0.79
C ASP A 158 -3.70 10.49 -2.29
N MET A 159 -4.27 9.39 -2.80
CA MET A 159 -4.22 9.06 -4.23
C MET A 159 -4.98 10.09 -5.07
N ILE A 160 -6.15 10.53 -4.62
CA ILE A 160 -6.92 11.57 -5.29
C ILE A 160 -6.23 12.94 -5.21
N GLN A 161 -5.52 13.25 -4.12
CA GLN A 161 -4.69 14.46 -4.06
C GLN A 161 -3.52 14.41 -5.06
N LYS A 162 -2.87 13.24 -5.21
CA LYS A 162 -1.86 13.05 -6.26
C LYS A 162 -2.46 13.20 -7.66
N LEU A 163 -3.65 12.63 -7.91
CA LEU A 163 -4.37 12.82 -9.17
C LEU A 163 -4.67 14.30 -9.44
N LYS A 164 -5.08 15.06 -8.42
CA LYS A 164 -5.28 16.52 -8.55
C LYS A 164 -4.01 17.24 -9.00
N LYS A 165 -2.85 16.84 -8.48
CA LYS A 165 -1.57 17.40 -8.90
C LYS A 165 -1.31 17.11 -10.38
N GLU A 166 -1.51 15.87 -10.82
CA GLU A 166 -1.37 15.49 -12.24
C GLU A 166 -2.33 16.29 -13.15
N ILE A 167 -3.58 16.49 -12.72
CA ILE A 167 -4.56 17.30 -13.45
C ILE A 167 -4.05 18.73 -13.66
N VAL A 168 -3.55 19.37 -12.59
CA VAL A 168 -3.05 20.75 -12.65
C VAL A 168 -1.80 20.84 -13.51
N GLU A 169 -0.85 19.90 -13.36
CA GLU A 169 0.41 19.90 -14.12
C GLU A 169 0.18 19.67 -15.62
N ASN A 170 -0.89 18.95 -15.99
CA ASN A 170 -1.24 18.66 -17.38
C ASN A 170 -2.37 19.56 -17.94
N ASN A 171 -2.79 20.61 -17.21
CA ASN A 171 -3.86 21.55 -17.61
C ASN A 171 -5.21 20.87 -17.93
N LEU A 172 -5.62 19.88 -17.14
CA LEU A 172 -6.87 19.14 -17.27
C LEU A 172 -8.00 19.73 -16.38
N ASP A 173 -8.08 21.06 -16.28
CA ASP A 173 -8.98 21.74 -15.32
C ASP A 173 -10.47 21.39 -15.45
N GLY A 174 -10.90 20.90 -16.61
CA GLY A 174 -12.27 20.42 -16.85
C GLY A 174 -12.69 19.16 -16.07
N TYR A 175 -11.81 18.62 -15.22
CA TYR A 175 -12.05 17.46 -14.37
C TYR A 175 -12.11 17.79 -12.87
N ILE A 176 -12.09 19.08 -12.51
CA ILE A 176 -12.28 19.57 -11.14
C ILE A 176 -13.59 20.35 -11.09
N HIS A 177 -14.51 19.90 -10.25
CA HIS A 177 -15.88 20.43 -10.19
C HIS A 177 -16.25 20.95 -8.82
N THR A 178 -17.27 21.81 -8.81
CA THR A 178 -18.07 22.04 -7.61
C THR A 178 -19.18 20.98 -7.54
N LYS A 179 -19.69 20.70 -6.33
CA LYS A 179 -20.71 19.66 -6.09
C LYS A 179 -21.96 19.80 -6.98
N ASP A 180 -22.34 21.03 -7.32
CA ASP A 180 -23.57 21.35 -8.05
C ASP A 180 -23.36 21.50 -9.57
N GLU A 181 -22.13 21.43 -10.05
CA GLU A 181 -21.76 21.70 -11.46
C GLU A 181 -21.11 20.48 -12.14
N ILE A 182 -21.35 19.28 -11.60
CA ILE A 182 -20.76 18.04 -12.14
C ILE A 182 -21.48 17.67 -13.45
N PRO A 183 -20.74 17.49 -14.57
CA PRO A 183 -21.32 17.10 -15.85
C PRO A 183 -22.21 15.86 -15.73
N ASN A 184 -23.42 15.94 -16.31
CA ASN A 184 -24.45 14.90 -16.25
C ASN A 184 -25.09 14.64 -14.87
N TYR A 185 -24.69 15.32 -13.78
CA TYR A 185 -25.20 15.08 -12.42
C TYR A 185 -25.82 16.34 -11.77
N THR A 186 -26.34 17.29 -12.56
CA THR A 186 -26.92 18.55 -12.06
C THR A 186 -28.39 18.47 -11.65
N GLU A 187 -29.14 17.48 -12.14
CA GLU A 187 -30.58 17.31 -11.92
C GLU A 187 -30.94 15.85 -11.66
N ASP A 188 -32.05 15.62 -10.94
CA ASP A 188 -32.60 14.31 -10.58
C ASP A 188 -31.56 13.39 -9.94
N VAL A 189 -30.81 13.92 -8.98
CA VAL A 189 -29.75 13.20 -8.26
C VAL A 189 -30.04 13.07 -6.78
N ILE A 190 -29.56 11.98 -6.19
CA ILE A 190 -29.52 11.73 -4.75
C ILE A 190 -28.07 11.85 -4.30
N PHE A 191 -27.85 12.59 -3.22
CA PHE A 191 -26.58 12.64 -2.52
C PHE A 191 -26.58 11.60 -1.41
N LEU A 192 -25.57 10.75 -1.44
CA LEU A 192 -25.35 9.66 -0.50
C LEU A 192 -24.15 10.02 0.36
N GLU A 193 -24.44 10.54 1.55
CA GLU A 193 -23.42 10.89 2.54
C GLU A 193 -23.20 9.71 3.50
N GLU A 194 -22.03 9.67 4.14
CA GLU A 194 -21.66 8.63 5.12
C GLU A 194 -21.72 7.18 4.61
N LEU A 195 -21.41 6.98 3.33
CA LEU A 195 -21.26 5.67 2.70
C LEU A 195 -20.28 4.79 3.49
N LYS A 196 -20.69 3.58 3.87
CA LYS A 196 -19.93 2.74 4.81
C LYS A 196 -18.60 2.29 4.21
N ASN A 197 -18.60 2.03 2.90
CA ASN A 197 -17.46 1.49 2.17
C ASN A 197 -16.60 2.58 1.52
N GLU A 198 -16.89 3.87 1.77
CA GLU A 198 -16.14 4.98 1.20
C GLU A 198 -15.44 5.85 2.25
N PRO A 199 -14.33 6.52 1.89
CA PRO A 199 -13.76 7.59 2.72
C PRO A 199 -14.80 8.69 3.02
N LYS A 200 -14.83 9.17 4.26
CA LYS A 200 -15.84 10.15 4.72
C LYS A 200 -15.83 11.51 4.01
N SER A 201 -14.75 11.86 3.34
CA SER A 201 -14.63 13.09 2.53
C SER A 201 -15.23 12.95 1.13
N ASN A 202 -15.83 11.80 0.84
CA ASN A 202 -16.48 11.54 -0.42
C ASN A 202 -18.00 11.51 -0.25
N ILE A 203 -18.68 11.99 -1.28
CA ILE A 203 -20.13 11.94 -1.38
C ILE A 203 -20.47 11.12 -2.62
N GLY A 204 -21.31 10.09 -2.46
CA GLY A 204 -21.89 9.40 -3.60
C GLY A 204 -22.96 10.27 -4.24
N ILE A 205 -22.97 10.38 -5.56
CA ILE A 205 -24.00 11.09 -6.30
C ILE A 205 -24.55 10.14 -7.35
N VAL A 206 -25.85 9.90 -7.32
CA VAL A 206 -26.52 8.91 -8.16
C VAL A 206 -27.77 9.52 -8.78
N LYS A 207 -28.13 9.10 -9.99
CA LYS A 207 -29.43 9.42 -10.58
C LYS A 207 -30.57 8.75 -9.82
N GLU A 208 -31.61 9.50 -9.48
CA GLU A 208 -32.80 9.00 -8.76
C GLU A 208 -33.36 7.74 -9.40
N GLU A 209 -33.50 7.74 -10.73
CA GLU A 209 -34.00 6.59 -11.48
C GLU A 209 -33.16 5.33 -11.25
N ALA A 210 -31.83 5.44 -11.32
CA ALA A 210 -30.91 4.31 -11.13
C ALA A 210 -31.01 3.77 -9.69
N TYR A 211 -31.02 4.65 -8.69
CA TYR A 211 -31.17 4.29 -7.29
C TYR A 211 -32.49 3.54 -7.02
N PHE A 212 -33.63 4.10 -7.44
CA PHE A 212 -34.94 3.46 -7.18
C PHE A 212 -35.15 2.19 -7.99
N ARG A 213 -34.60 2.12 -9.21
CA ARG A 213 -34.60 0.89 -10.01
C ARG A 213 -33.88 -0.23 -9.25
N ALA A 214 -32.69 0.03 -8.72
CA ALA A 214 -31.91 -0.95 -7.95
C ALA A 214 -32.57 -1.30 -6.61
N LYS A 215 -33.12 -0.30 -5.90
CA LYS A 215 -33.84 -0.51 -4.62
C LYS A 215 -35.04 -1.45 -4.78
N ASN A 216 -35.74 -1.36 -5.91
CA ASN A 216 -36.86 -2.24 -6.24
C ASN A 216 -36.46 -3.68 -6.58
N GLN A 217 -35.16 -3.96 -6.73
CA GLN A 217 -34.60 -5.31 -6.93
C GLN A 217 -34.12 -5.97 -5.63
N ILE A 218 -34.14 -5.27 -4.50
CA ILE A 218 -33.78 -5.85 -3.19
C ILE A 218 -34.69 -7.05 -2.91
N GLY A 219 -34.08 -8.20 -2.65
CA GLY A 219 -34.78 -9.47 -2.43
C GLY A 219 -35.21 -10.21 -3.71
N LYS A 220 -34.96 -9.64 -4.90
CA LYS A 220 -35.25 -10.27 -6.22
C LYS A 220 -33.98 -10.73 -6.94
N VAL A 221 -32.85 -10.08 -6.67
CA VAL A 221 -31.53 -10.41 -7.24
C VAL A 221 -30.49 -10.62 -6.15
N ASN A 222 -29.42 -11.33 -6.47
CA ASN A 222 -28.36 -11.67 -5.49
C ASN A 222 -27.57 -10.46 -5.02
N TRP A 223 -27.33 -9.48 -5.91
CA TRP A 223 -26.54 -8.29 -5.61
C TRP A 223 -27.18 -7.05 -6.25
N PRO A 224 -28.18 -6.45 -5.60
CA PRO A 224 -28.76 -5.19 -6.06
C PRO A 224 -27.73 -4.07 -5.91
N HIS A 225 -27.41 -3.40 -7.01
CA HIS A 225 -26.44 -2.30 -7.07
C HIS A 225 -26.90 -1.26 -8.10
N TYR A 226 -26.30 -0.08 -8.05
CA TYR A 226 -26.54 1.01 -9.00
C TYR A 226 -25.23 1.77 -9.27
N GLU A 227 -25.11 2.29 -10.49
CA GLU A 227 -23.98 3.11 -10.92
C GLU A 227 -24.20 4.56 -10.51
N GLY A 228 -23.12 5.24 -10.19
CA GLY A 228 -23.10 6.67 -9.90
C GLY A 228 -21.68 7.18 -9.93
N ILE A 229 -21.45 8.28 -9.21
CA ILE A 229 -20.13 8.87 -9.07
C ILE A 229 -19.79 9.10 -7.60
N LEU A 230 -18.50 9.07 -7.30
CA LEU A 230 -17.93 9.42 -6.03
C LEU A 230 -17.24 10.77 -6.17
N PHE A 231 -17.82 11.79 -5.55
CA PHE A 231 -17.27 13.15 -5.53
C PHE A 231 -16.40 13.33 -4.28
N ASN A 232 -15.13 13.69 -4.47
CA ASN A 232 -14.22 14.02 -3.39
C ASN A 232 -14.25 15.51 -3.07
N GLU A 233 -14.84 15.90 -1.93
CA GLU A 233 -15.08 17.31 -1.60
C GLU A 233 -13.79 18.14 -1.48
N ALA A 234 -12.70 17.52 -1.04
CA ALA A 234 -11.43 18.21 -0.84
C ALA A 234 -10.72 18.57 -2.16
N THR A 235 -10.95 17.80 -3.21
CA THR A 235 -10.27 17.97 -4.50
C THR A 235 -11.16 18.50 -5.60
N GLY A 236 -12.46 18.24 -5.54
CA GLY A 236 -13.42 18.48 -6.62
C GLY A 236 -13.43 17.37 -7.68
N ILE A 237 -12.65 16.30 -7.49
CA ILE A 237 -12.51 15.21 -8.44
C ILE A 237 -13.70 14.25 -8.31
N VAL A 238 -14.14 13.76 -9.46
CA VAL A 238 -15.25 12.82 -9.59
C VAL A 238 -14.74 11.52 -10.21
N VAL A 239 -15.01 10.40 -9.54
CA VAL A 239 -14.67 9.05 -10.03
C VAL A 239 -15.94 8.23 -10.17
N GLU A 240 -16.11 7.52 -11.27
CA GLU A 240 -17.22 6.57 -11.44
C GLU A 240 -17.19 5.49 -10.37
N SER A 241 -18.36 5.14 -9.85
CA SER A 241 -18.48 4.15 -8.79
C SER A 241 -19.77 3.32 -8.91
N ILE A 242 -19.73 2.15 -8.28
CA ILE A 242 -20.87 1.26 -8.14
C ILE A 242 -21.19 1.18 -6.64
N PHE A 243 -22.44 1.47 -6.31
CA PHE A 243 -22.93 1.42 -4.94
C PHE A 243 -23.88 0.24 -4.77
N ASP A 244 -23.77 -0.46 -3.65
CA ASP A 244 -24.65 -1.57 -3.26
C ASP A 244 -25.34 -1.34 -1.91
N GLU A 245 -25.15 -0.16 -1.32
CA GLU A 245 -25.84 0.27 -0.11
C GLU A 245 -27.03 1.19 -0.42
N PHE A 246 -28.10 1.03 0.35
CA PHE A 246 -29.33 1.80 0.20
C PHE A 246 -29.61 2.54 1.52
N PRO A 247 -28.91 3.67 1.77
CA PRO A 247 -29.16 4.48 2.96
C PRO A 247 -30.64 4.94 2.97
N LYS A 248 -31.14 5.14 4.19
CA LYS A 248 -32.57 5.35 4.45
C LYS A 248 -33.04 6.74 4.06
#